data_AF-A0A343YPI7-F1
#
_entry.id   AF-A0A343YPI7-F1
#
_cell.length_a   1.000
_cell.length_b   1.000
_cell.length_c   1.000
_cell.angle_alpha   90.00
_cell.angle_beta   90.00
_cell.angle_gamma   90.00
#
_symmetry.space_group_name_H-M   'P 1'
#
loop_
_entity.id
_entity.type
_entity.pdbx_description
1 polymer ?
#
loop_
_entity_poly.entity_id
_entity_poly.type
_entity_poly.pdbx_seq_one_letter_code
_entity_poly.pdbx_strand_id
1 'polypeptide(L)'
;MSNTDNGTKIYTPLTLKLYDWWVLCISNSYAWNCSTKDILIPYFLQNLSPNHLDIGVGTGYYLTKIPAHYNISLMDLNPASLKAASARVGEDRIHYKVRHDVFESYPEELHGKFDSI
;
A
#
# COMPACT_ATOMS: atom_id res chain seq x y z
N MET A 1 11.76 12.89 -26.23
CA MET A 1 11.07 11.60 -26.44
C MET A 1 11.84 10.55 -25.66
N SER A 2 11.48 10.35 -24.39
CA SER A 2 12.10 9.34 -23.52
C SER A 2 11.39 8.00 -23.72
N ASN A 3 12.19 6.95 -23.76
CA ASN A 3 11.84 5.61 -24.20
C ASN A 3 11.19 4.80 -23.06
N THR A 4 10.02 5.25 -22.60
CA THR A 4 9.27 4.63 -21.47
C THR A 4 8.14 3.69 -21.94
N ASP A 5 7.90 3.59 -23.25
CA ASP A 5 6.69 2.97 -23.82
C ASP A 5 6.79 1.47 -24.14
N ASN A 6 7.88 0.78 -23.76
CA ASN A 6 8.07 -0.64 -24.09
C ASN A 6 7.74 -1.64 -22.97
N GLY A 7 7.37 -1.18 -21.77
CA GLY A 7 6.95 -2.06 -20.65
C GLY A 7 5.43 -2.27 -20.53
N THR A 8 4.62 -1.53 -21.29
CA THR A 8 3.17 -1.38 -21.07
C THR A 8 2.30 -2.05 -22.12
N LYS A 9 2.89 -2.80 -23.05
CA LYS A 9 2.13 -3.51 -24.08
C LYS A 9 1.58 -4.84 -23.53
N ILE A 10 0.28 -4.79 -23.26
CA ILE A 10 -0.67 -5.88 -22.95
C ILE A 10 -0.89 -6.12 -21.45
N TYR A 11 -1.54 -5.17 -20.76
CA TYR A 11 -2.21 -5.46 -19.49
C TYR A 11 -3.50 -4.62 -19.36
N THR A 12 -4.65 -5.29 -19.32
CA THR A 12 -5.95 -4.66 -19.06
C THR A 12 -6.12 -4.37 -17.56
N PRO A 13 -6.97 -3.42 -17.14
CA PRO A 13 -7.13 -3.06 -15.72
C PRO A 13 -7.52 -4.23 -14.80
N LEU A 14 -8.14 -5.28 -15.38
CA LEU A 14 -8.52 -6.50 -14.68
C LEU A 14 -7.35 -7.47 -14.49
N THR A 15 -6.40 -7.52 -15.44
CA THR A 15 -5.23 -8.42 -15.38
C THR A 15 -4.17 -7.93 -14.39
N LEU A 16 -4.01 -6.62 -14.20
CA LEU A 16 -3.11 -6.07 -13.16
C LEU A 16 -3.58 -6.38 -11.73
N LYS A 17 -4.89 -6.25 -11.45
CA LYS A 17 -5.45 -6.55 -10.13
C LYS A 17 -5.34 -8.04 -9.73
N LEU A 18 -5.44 -8.93 -10.72
CA LEU A 18 -5.24 -10.37 -10.51
C LEU A 18 -3.76 -10.72 -10.34
N TYR A 19 -2.86 -10.04 -11.06
CA TYR A 19 -1.41 -10.26 -10.97
C TYR A 19 -0.84 -9.78 -9.63
N ASP A 20 -1.24 -8.59 -9.16
CA ASP A 20 -0.84 -8.07 -7.84
C ASP A 20 -1.36 -8.96 -6.70
N TRP A 21 -2.61 -9.44 -6.82
CA TRP A 21 -3.18 -10.36 -5.83
C TRP A 21 -2.48 -11.72 -5.81
N TRP A 22 -2.11 -12.26 -6.98
CA TRP A 22 -1.38 -13.52 -7.10
C TRP A 22 0.05 -13.42 -6.55
N VAL A 23 0.78 -12.34 -6.86
CA VAL A 23 2.13 -12.12 -6.35
C VAL A 23 2.12 -11.87 -4.84
N LEU A 24 1.26 -10.99 -4.33
CA LEU A 24 1.30 -10.59 -2.91
C LEU A 24 0.67 -11.62 -1.96
N CYS A 25 -0.36 -12.35 -2.38
CA CYS A 25 -1.05 -13.30 -1.50
C CYS A 25 -0.56 -14.74 -1.63
N ILE A 26 -0.22 -15.20 -2.84
CA ILE A 26 0.17 -16.59 -3.08
C ILE A 26 1.69 -16.74 -3.08
N SER A 27 2.46 -15.84 -3.70
CA SER A 27 3.93 -15.95 -3.69
C SER A 27 4.52 -15.80 -2.28
N ASN A 28 4.11 -14.80 -1.50
CA ASN A 28 4.66 -14.58 -0.14
C ASN A 28 4.44 -15.77 0.81
N SER A 29 3.28 -16.42 0.74
CA SER A 29 2.97 -17.56 1.61
C SER A 29 3.58 -18.88 1.09
N TYR A 30 3.63 -19.11 -0.23
CA TYR A 30 4.01 -20.41 -0.79
C TYR A 30 5.40 -20.45 -1.45
N ALA A 31 5.90 -19.35 -2.00
CA ALA A 31 7.25 -19.26 -2.58
C ALA A 31 8.30 -18.82 -1.54
N TRP A 32 7.93 -17.92 -0.62
CA TRP A 32 8.86 -17.35 0.36
C TRP A 32 8.76 -17.96 1.77
N ASN A 33 7.84 -18.92 1.98
CA ASN A 33 7.58 -19.58 3.27
C ASN A 33 7.39 -18.60 4.45
N CYS A 34 6.85 -17.41 4.17
CA CYS A 34 6.66 -16.35 5.15
C CYS A 34 5.16 -16.18 5.38
N SER A 35 4.63 -16.85 6.41
CA SER A 35 3.20 -16.79 6.72
C SER A 35 2.78 -15.35 6.99
N THR A 36 1.85 -14.83 6.18
CA THR A 36 1.26 -13.51 6.38
C THR A 36 0.66 -13.38 7.77
N LYS A 37 0.00 -14.43 8.27
CA LYS A 37 -0.70 -14.41 9.55
C LYS A 37 0.24 -14.50 10.74
N ASP A 38 1.22 -15.39 10.67
CA ASP A 38 2.01 -15.77 11.84
C ASP A 38 3.31 -14.97 11.95
N ILE A 39 3.78 -14.37 10.85
CA ILE A 39 5.07 -13.66 10.80
C ILE A 39 4.86 -12.21 10.37
N LEU A 40 4.29 -11.97 9.19
CA LEU A 40 4.28 -10.61 8.62
C LEU A 40 3.33 -9.67 9.35
N ILE A 41 2.13 -10.11 9.74
CA ILE A 41 1.20 -9.27 10.51
C ILE A 41 1.78 -8.89 11.87
N PRO A 42 2.29 -9.83 12.71
CA PRO A 42 2.92 -9.46 13.97
C PRO A 42 4.09 -8.49 13.80
N TYR A 43 4.94 -8.73 12.79
CA TYR A 43 6.07 -7.85 12.49
C TYR A 43 5.62 -6.45 12.07
N PHE A 44 4.61 -6.37 11.21
CA PHE A 44 4.00 -5.10 10.81
C PHE A 44 3.45 -4.33 12.02
N LEU A 45 2.67 -5.00 12.88
CA LEU A 45 2.10 -4.40 14.09
C LEU A 45 3.15 -3.96 15.11
N GLN A 46 4.29 -4.65 15.20
CA GLN A 46 5.38 -4.30 16.12
C GLN A 46 6.11 -3.02 15.71
N ASN A 47 6.17 -2.70 14.42
CA ASN A 47 6.90 -1.53 13.89
C ASN A 47 5.97 -0.34 13.58
N LEU A 48 4.69 -0.45 13.91
CA LEU A 48 3.71 0.60 13.71
C LEU A 48 3.78 1.66 14.80
N SER A 49 3.68 2.91 14.38
CA SER A 49 3.47 4.06 15.26
C SER A 49 2.07 4.66 15.06
N PRO A 50 1.56 5.47 16.02
CA PRO A 50 0.20 6.01 15.97
C PRO A 50 -0.15 6.85 14.73
N ASN A 51 0.84 7.37 14.02
CA ASN A 51 0.65 8.14 12.79
C ASN A 51 1.50 7.54 11.66
N HIS A 52 0.88 6.67 10.87
CA HIS A 52 1.56 5.81 9.91
C HIS A 52 1.19 6.15 8.47
N LEU A 53 2.19 6.13 7.59
CA LEU A 53 2.02 6.19 6.14
C LEU A 53 2.28 4.81 5.53
N ASP A 54 1.30 4.23 4.86
CA ASP A 54 1.48 2.99 4.08
C ASP A 54 1.74 3.34 2.62
N ILE A 55 2.85 2.83 2.05
CA ILE A 55 3.27 3.10 0.67
C ILE A 55 3.09 1.82 -0.16
N GLY A 56 2.36 1.93 -1.28
CA GLY A 56 2.01 0.76 -2.09
C GLY A 56 0.87 -0.04 -1.46
N VAL A 57 -0.20 0.66 -1.08
CA VAL A 57 -1.26 0.17 -0.19
C VAL A 57 -2.05 -1.03 -0.72
N GLY A 58 -1.99 -1.28 -2.03
CA GLY A 58 -2.71 -2.39 -2.67
C GLY A 58 -4.20 -2.40 -2.33
N THR A 59 -4.65 -3.43 -1.59
CA THR A 59 -6.05 -3.53 -1.14
C THR A 59 -6.27 -3.09 0.31
N GLY A 60 -5.24 -2.59 1.00
CA GLY A 60 -5.30 -2.20 2.41
C GLY A 60 -5.41 -3.36 3.40
N TYR A 61 -4.98 -4.57 3.03
CA TYR A 61 -5.14 -5.76 3.87
C TYR A 61 -4.48 -5.63 5.26
N TYR A 62 -3.21 -5.22 5.31
CA TYR A 62 -2.48 -5.01 6.57
C TYR A 62 -3.10 -3.89 7.41
N LEU A 63 -3.60 -2.84 6.75
CA LEU A 63 -4.24 -1.69 7.39
C LEU A 63 -5.51 -2.06 8.18
N THR A 64 -6.20 -3.15 7.79
CA THR A 64 -7.34 -3.67 8.58
C THR A 64 -6.94 -4.22 9.95
N LYS A 65 -5.65 -4.43 10.19
CA LYS A 65 -5.11 -4.94 11.46
C LYS A 65 -4.66 -3.84 12.40
N ILE A 66 -4.55 -2.60 11.90
CA ILE A 66 -4.10 -1.44 12.67
C ILE A 66 -5.17 -1.06 13.70
N PRO A 67 -4.79 -0.77 14.97
CA PRO A 67 -5.71 -0.27 15.99
C PRO A 67 -6.54 0.93 15.52
N ALA A 68 -7.80 0.98 15.91
CA ALA A 68 -8.77 1.99 15.43
C ALA A 68 -8.35 3.45 15.72
N HIS A 69 -7.58 3.69 16.78
CA HIS A 69 -7.16 5.02 17.23
C HIS A 69 -5.86 5.52 16.58
N TYR A 70 -5.28 4.76 15.63
CA TYR A 70 -4.12 5.19 14.87
C TYR A 70 -4.57 5.97 13.63
N ASN A 71 -3.83 7.02 13.29
CA ASN A 71 -3.99 7.79 12.07
C ASN A 71 -3.32 7.05 10.93
N ILE A 72 -4.09 6.74 9.87
CA ILE A 72 -3.60 6.01 8.71
C ILE A 72 -3.53 6.96 7.53
N SER A 73 -2.40 6.96 6.83
CA SER A 73 -2.21 7.68 5.57
C SER A 73 -1.82 6.72 4.46
N LEU A 74 -2.28 7.00 3.25
CA LEU A 74 -2.13 6.13 2.10
C LEU A 74 -1.32 6.84 1.03
N MET A 75 -0.33 6.17 0.47
CA MET A 75 0.39 6.62 -0.71
C MET A 75 0.52 5.51 -1.75
N ASP A 76 0.13 5.80 -2.99
CA ASP A 76 0.23 4.85 -4.10
C ASP A 76 0.19 5.59 -5.43
N LEU A 77 0.87 5.08 -6.45
CA LEU A 77 0.78 5.62 -7.81
C LEU A 77 -0.62 5.38 -8.42
N ASN A 78 -1.26 4.27 -8.05
CA ASN A 78 -2.51 3.79 -8.59
C ASN A 78 -3.73 4.29 -7.79
N PRO A 79 -4.58 5.15 -8.38
CA PRO A 79 -5.79 5.64 -7.70
C PRO A 79 -6.79 4.52 -7.35
N ALA A 80 -6.76 3.39 -8.08
CA ALA A 80 -7.61 2.26 -7.76
C ALA A 80 -7.19 1.56 -6.45
N SER A 81 -5.89 1.50 -6.15
CA SER A 81 -5.37 0.97 -4.89
C SER A 81 -5.76 1.88 -3.73
N LEU A 82 -5.53 3.19 -3.87
CA LEU A 82 -5.95 4.19 -2.88
C LEU A 82 -7.44 4.08 -2.56
N LYS A 83 -8.30 3.97 -3.58
CA LYS A 83 -9.75 3.80 -3.41
C LYS A 83 -10.10 2.46 -2.73
N ALA A 84 -9.44 1.37 -3.09
CA ALA A 84 -9.72 0.06 -2.52
C ALA A 84 -9.30 -0.01 -1.04
N ALA A 85 -8.11 0.49 -0.72
CA ALA A 85 -7.59 0.53 0.64
C ALA A 85 -8.43 1.46 1.53
N SER A 86 -8.73 2.69 1.09
CA SER A 86 -9.55 3.62 1.88
C SER A 86 -10.95 3.08 2.14
N ALA A 87 -11.60 2.50 1.13
CA ALA A 87 -12.91 1.87 1.30
C ALA A 87 -12.89 0.67 2.26
N ARG A 88 -11.80 -0.12 2.25
CA ARG A 88 -11.67 -1.30 3.13
C ARG A 88 -11.38 -0.91 4.58
N VAL A 89 -10.58 0.12 4.79
CA VAL A 89 -10.16 0.58 6.13
C VAL A 89 -11.24 1.45 6.78
N GLY A 90 -12.01 2.18 5.97
CA GLY A 90 -12.94 3.22 6.40
C GLY A 90 -12.38 4.60 6.07
N GLU A 91 -13.09 5.39 5.26
CA GLU A 91 -12.63 6.73 4.85
C GLU A 91 -12.49 7.69 6.03
N ASP A 92 -13.22 7.46 7.12
CA ASP A 92 -13.15 8.21 8.38
C ASP A 92 -11.81 8.04 9.12
N ARG A 93 -11.05 6.99 8.82
CA ARG A 93 -9.75 6.69 9.42
C ARG A 93 -8.57 7.20 8.59
N ILE A 94 -8.81 7.69 7.37
CA ILE A 94 -7.75 8.08 6.44
C ILE A 94 -7.47 9.57 6.60
N HIS A 95 -6.25 9.91 7.03
CA HIS A 95 -5.83 11.30 7.23
C HIS A 95 -5.27 11.92 5.95
N TYR A 96 -4.36 11.23 5.26
CA TYR A 96 -3.88 11.62 3.93
C TYR A 96 -4.10 10.49 2.92
N LYS A 97 -4.49 10.87 1.70
CA LYS A 97 -4.63 9.95 0.56
C LYS A 97 -3.91 10.55 -0.64
N VAL A 98 -2.66 10.13 -0.84
CA VAL A 98 -1.71 10.79 -1.73
C VAL A 98 -1.44 9.91 -2.93
N ARG A 99 -1.69 10.44 -4.13
CA ARG A 99 -1.21 9.79 -5.36
C ARG A 99 0.20 10.28 -5.64
N HIS A 100 1.17 9.39 -5.58
CA HIS A 100 2.58 9.77 -5.73
C HIS A 100 3.37 8.70 -6.49
N ASP A 101 4.22 9.17 -7.41
CA ASP A 101 5.24 8.34 -8.06
C ASP A 101 6.51 8.41 -7.21
N VAL A 102 7.03 7.25 -6.81
CA VAL A 102 8.23 7.15 -5.97
C VAL A 102 9.51 7.65 -6.65
N PHE A 103 9.49 7.85 -7.98
CA PHE A 103 10.59 8.46 -8.72
C PHE A 103 10.58 9.99 -8.71
N GLU A 104 9.47 10.61 -8.27
CA GLU A 104 9.36 12.04 -8.09
C GLU A 104 9.88 12.47 -6.71
N SER A 105 10.16 13.76 -6.55
CA SER A 105 10.57 14.29 -5.23
C SER A 105 9.43 14.19 -4.23
N TYR A 106 9.74 13.70 -3.03
CA TYR A 106 8.74 13.52 -1.97
C TYR A 106 8.09 14.86 -1.58
N PRO A 107 6.74 14.96 -1.52
CA PRO A 107 6.04 16.23 -1.34
C PRO A 107 6.42 16.93 -0.04
N GLU A 108 6.84 18.21 -0.13
CA GLU A 108 7.30 19.00 1.03
C GLU A 108 6.26 19.09 2.14
N GLU A 109 4.97 19.16 1.78
CA GLU A 109 3.85 19.18 2.74
C GLU A 109 3.77 17.96 3.66
N LEU A 110 4.38 16.83 3.26
CA LEU A 110 4.39 15.58 3.99
C LEU A 110 5.65 15.36 4.82
N HIS A 111 6.63 16.28 4.73
CA HIS A 111 7.89 16.15 5.48
C HIS A 111 7.62 16.20 6.98
N GLY A 112 8.16 15.21 7.71
CA GLY A 112 8.00 15.08 9.16
C GLY A 112 6.56 14.81 9.63
N LYS A 113 5.65 14.40 8.74
CA LYS A 113 4.25 14.13 9.09
C LYS A 113 3.98 12.74 9.63
N PHE A 114 4.91 11.80 9.55
CA PHE A 114 4.67 10.38 9.88
C PHE A 114 5.75 9.84 10.81
N ASP A 115 5.33 9.00 11.75
CA ASP A 115 6.20 8.38 12.76
C ASP A 115 6.66 6.97 12.32
N SER A 116 5.95 6.34 11.38
CA SER A 116 6.31 5.07 10.76
C SER A 116 5.87 5.00 9.30
N ILE A 117 6.64 4.29 8.47
CA ILE A 117 6.34 3.97 7.06
C ILE A 117 6.31 2.47 6.82
#